data_AF-A0A2V9YMX3-F1
#
_entry.id   AF-A0A2V9YMX3-F1
#
_cell.length_a   1.000
_cell.length_b   1.000
_cell.length_c   1.000
_cell.angle_alpha   90.00
_cell.angle_beta   90.00
_cell.angle_gamma   90.00
#
_symmetry.space_group_name_H-M   'P 1'
#
loop_
_entity.id
_entity.type
_entity.pdbx_description
1 polymer ?
#
loop_
_entity_poly.entity_id
_entity_poly.type
_entity_poly.pdbx_seq_one_letter_code
_entity_poly.pdbx_strand_id
1 'polypeptide(L)'
;MGYGLCDRSVLTLEEAKQVADAERRRNLLVCETTIGLCDKSLLTPSEAEKVAKIQKEQNHLNCETGAGSCDHSLLSPSEAAEVKELEREHNLLACQTGRTLCDRSLLTPAEAEEVAVAEHQRGLLACKTNSGFCNDSLLNPSEVRMLCYRDETATLGLRSWGHFLRSLLVGP
;
A
#
# COMPACT_ATOMS: atom_id res chain seq x y z
N MET A 1 -8.71 34.34 9.32
CA MET A 1 -7.96 35.31 10.15
C MET A 1 -6.68 35.61 9.39
N GLY A 2 -6.60 36.79 8.78
CA GLY A 2 -5.48 37.19 7.93
C GLY A 2 -4.46 37.97 8.75
N TYR A 3 -3.25 37.44 8.88
CA TYR A 3 -2.13 38.21 9.41
C TYR A 3 -1.75 39.23 8.34
N GLY A 4 -1.76 40.52 8.69
CA GLY A 4 -1.27 41.57 7.79
C GLY A 4 0.16 41.26 7.35
N LEU A 5 0.47 41.57 6.09
CA LEU A 5 1.83 41.45 5.57
C LEU A 5 2.77 42.24 6.48
N CYS A 6 3.75 41.57 7.09
CA CYS A 6 4.75 42.22 7.93
C CYS A 6 5.59 43.17 7.06
N ASP A 7 5.52 44.47 7.33
CA ASP A 7 6.40 45.45 6.70
C ASP A 7 7.80 45.34 7.30
N ARG A 8 8.75 44.85 6.50
CA ARG A 8 10.15 44.62 6.92
C ARG A 8 11.04 45.84 6.67
N SER A 9 10.52 46.88 6.00
CA SER A 9 11.29 48.07 5.63
C SER A 9 11.63 48.97 6.82
N VAL A 10 10.92 48.80 7.93
CA VAL A 10 11.08 49.59 9.16
C VAL A 10 12.07 48.98 10.16
N LEU A 11 12.59 47.78 9.88
CA LEU A 11 13.49 47.08 10.80
C LEU A 11 14.89 47.71 10.80
N THR A 12 15.48 47.82 11.99
CA THR A 12 16.92 48.04 12.11
C THR A 12 17.69 46.83 11.57
N LEU A 13 18.98 47.02 11.28
CA LEU A 13 19.84 45.91 10.82
C LEU A 13 19.85 44.73 11.79
N GLU A 14 19.84 45.00 13.09
CA GLU A 14 19.87 43.95 14.11
C GLU A 14 18.53 43.21 14.22
N GLU A 15 17.41 43.93 14.18
CA GLU A 15 16.07 43.31 14.14
C GLU A 15 15.87 42.49 12.87
N ALA A 16 16.32 42.99 11.71
CA ALA A 16 16.25 42.25 10.44
C ALA A 16 17.02 40.93 10.51
N LYS A 17 18.22 40.92 11.13
CA LYS A 17 18.99 39.69 11.38
C LYS A 17 18.25 38.73 12.29
N GLN A 18 17.69 39.21 13.40
CA GLN A 18 16.94 38.37 14.34
C GLN A 18 15.72 37.72 13.68
N VAL A 19 14.98 38.47 12.85
CA VAL A 19 13.84 37.93 12.11
C VAL A 19 14.30 36.90 11.07
N ALA A 20 15.36 37.17 10.31
CA ALA A 20 15.91 36.21 9.34
C ALA A 20 16.40 34.92 10.01
N ASP A 21 17.03 35.02 11.19
CA ASP A 21 17.44 33.87 11.99
C ASP A 21 16.24 33.06 12.49
N ALA A 22 15.17 33.71 12.96
CA ALA A 22 13.96 33.04 13.39
C ALA A 22 13.27 32.32 12.22
N GLU A 23 13.22 32.95 11.05
CA GLU A 23 12.67 32.34 9.83
C GLU A 23 13.49 31.15 9.36
N ARG A 24 14.83 31.27 9.33
CA ARG A 24 15.72 30.15 9.00
C ARG A 24 15.51 28.98 9.96
N ARG A 25 15.45 29.23 11.27
CA ARG A 25 15.21 28.16 12.27
C ARG A 25 13.87 27.46 12.06
N ARG A 26 12.82 28.22 11.76
CA ARG A 26 11.50 27.63 11.44
C ARG A 26 11.54 26.84 10.13
N ASN A 27 12.21 27.36 9.11
CA ASN A 27 12.39 26.67 7.83
C ASN A 27 13.19 25.37 8.00
N LEU A 28 14.24 25.38 8.80
CA LEU A 28 15.02 24.19 9.15
C LEU A 28 14.12 23.12 9.80
N LEU A 29 13.29 23.50 10.78
CA LEU A 29 12.37 22.56 11.42
C LEU A 29 11.43 21.92 10.38
N VAL A 30 10.90 22.72 9.44
CA VAL A 30 10.09 22.19 8.33
C VAL A 30 10.93 21.25 7.47
N CYS A 31 12.17 21.60 7.09
CA CYS A 31 13.03 20.73 6.28
C CYS A 31 13.42 19.40 6.94
N GLU A 32 13.56 19.39 8.27
CA GLU A 32 13.88 18.17 9.03
C GLU A 32 12.66 17.27 9.20
N THR A 33 11.46 17.82 9.01
CA THR A 33 10.20 17.08 9.04
C THR A 33 9.70 16.82 7.62
N THR A 34 8.97 15.73 7.38
CA THR A 34 8.34 15.48 6.06
C THR A 34 7.06 16.31 5.84
N ILE A 35 6.81 17.33 6.67
CA ILE A 35 5.55 18.06 6.73
C ILE A 35 5.73 19.42 6.04
N GLY A 36 5.22 19.52 4.82
CA GLY A 36 5.20 20.77 4.06
C GLY A 36 6.42 20.99 3.18
N LEU A 37 6.45 22.14 2.48
CA LEU A 37 7.57 22.55 1.64
C LEU A 37 8.50 23.46 2.42
N CYS A 38 9.81 23.20 2.33
CA CYS A 38 10.83 24.06 2.90
C CYS A 38 11.71 24.68 1.81
N ASP A 39 12.26 25.86 2.06
CA ASP A 39 13.19 26.55 1.16
C ASP A 39 14.63 26.19 1.50
N LYS A 40 15.25 25.34 0.67
CA LYS A 40 16.64 24.91 0.86
C LYS A 40 17.64 26.07 0.72
N SER A 41 17.28 27.19 0.08
CA SER A 41 18.16 28.35 -0.08
C SER A 41 18.38 29.13 1.22
N LEU A 42 17.49 28.96 2.21
CA LEU A 42 17.61 29.62 3.52
C LEU A 42 18.52 28.87 4.49
N LEU A 43 18.96 27.66 4.14
CA LEU A 43 19.79 26.81 5.01
C LEU A 43 21.25 27.24 4.95
N THR A 44 21.92 27.19 6.10
CA THR A 44 23.39 27.19 6.14
C THR A 44 23.94 25.88 5.55
N PRO A 45 25.22 25.83 5.15
CA PRO A 45 25.82 24.60 4.62
C PRO A 45 25.70 23.39 5.56
N SER A 46 25.89 23.59 6.86
CA SER A 46 25.77 22.51 7.85
C SER A 46 24.32 22.04 8.05
N GLU A 47 23.36 22.98 8.04
CA GLU A 47 21.93 22.66 8.09
C GLU A 47 21.50 21.88 6.83
N ALA A 48 21.98 22.28 5.65
CA ALA A 48 21.70 21.59 4.40
C ALA A 48 22.25 20.15 4.38
N GLU A 49 23.46 19.93 4.89
CA GLU A 49 24.04 18.60 5.04
C GLU A 49 23.21 17.71 5.98
N LYS A 50 22.78 18.25 7.13
CA LYS A 50 21.91 17.54 8.08
C LYS A 50 20.57 17.15 7.44
N VAL A 51 19.92 18.09 6.76
CA VAL A 51 18.65 17.85 6.05
C VAL A 51 18.83 16.81 4.94
N ALA A 52 19.93 16.87 4.17
CA ALA A 52 20.20 15.89 3.12
C ALA A 52 20.35 14.47 3.69
N LYS A 53 21.00 14.32 4.85
CA LYS A 53 21.10 13.03 5.54
C LYS A 53 19.73 12.49 5.95
N ILE A 54 18.90 13.32 6.58
CA ILE A 54 17.53 12.95 6.98
C ILE A 54 16.71 12.52 5.75
N GLN A 55 16.79 13.29 4.66
CA GLN A 55 16.07 12.98 3.42
C GLN A 55 16.56 11.66 2.79
N LYS A 56 17.86 11.37 2.83
CA LYS A 56 18.40 10.10 2.37
C LYS A 56 17.89 8.93 3.22
N GLU A 57 17.91 9.05 4.54
CA GLU A 57 17.40 8.02 5.46
C GLU A 57 15.90 7.77 5.22
N GLN A 58 15.12 8.83 5.05
CA GLN A 58 13.69 8.71 4.73
C GLN A 58 13.45 8.07 3.36
N ASN A 59 14.23 8.44 2.34
CA ASN A 59 14.15 7.81 1.03
C ASN A 59 14.41 6.30 1.13
N HIS A 60 15.45 5.91 1.88
CA HIS A 60 15.76 4.50 2.08
C HIS A 60 14.60 3.75 2.74
N LEU A 61 14.03 4.29 3.82
CA LEU A 61 12.86 3.71 4.50
C LEU A 61 11.63 3.60 3.56
N ASN A 62 11.39 4.61 2.73
CA ASN A 62 10.29 4.58 1.75
C ASN A 62 10.50 3.47 0.72
N CYS A 63 11.74 3.29 0.26
CA CYS A 63 12.11 2.21 -0.66
C CYS A 63 11.93 0.82 -0.01
N GLU A 64 12.40 0.64 1.23
CA GLU A 64 12.27 -0.63 1.96
C GLU A 64 10.82 -1.00 2.24
N THR A 65 9.98 -0.02 2.58
CA THR A 65 8.58 -0.27 3.00
C THR A 65 7.56 -0.15 1.86
N GLY A 66 7.96 0.42 0.72
CA GLY A 66 7.03 0.84 -0.33
C GLY A 66 6.08 1.98 0.09
N ALA A 67 6.35 2.65 1.21
CA ALA A 67 5.53 3.76 1.72
C ALA A 67 6.03 5.09 1.14
N GLY A 68 5.34 5.61 0.13
CA GLY A 68 5.69 6.88 -0.51
C GLY A 68 6.62 6.71 -1.71
N SER A 69 7.30 7.79 -2.10
CA SER A 69 8.21 7.78 -3.27
C SER A 69 9.59 7.24 -2.88
N CYS A 70 10.12 6.36 -3.73
CA CYS A 70 11.49 5.87 -3.68
C CYS A 70 12.30 6.45 -4.85
N ASP A 71 13.34 7.22 -4.55
CA ASP A 71 14.34 7.67 -5.52
C ASP A 71 15.58 6.79 -5.41
N HIS A 72 15.72 5.83 -6.34
CA HIS A 72 16.86 4.92 -6.36
C HIS A 72 18.21 5.63 -6.61
N SER A 73 18.22 6.86 -7.13
CA SER A 73 19.47 7.60 -7.35
C SER A 73 20.14 8.05 -6.05
N LEU A 74 19.40 8.04 -4.94
CA LEU A 74 19.91 8.39 -3.62
C LEU A 74 20.41 7.17 -2.82
N LEU A 75 20.25 5.97 -3.36
CA LEU A 75 20.69 4.73 -2.71
C LEU A 75 22.15 4.43 -3.04
N SER A 76 22.87 3.92 -2.04
CA SER A 76 24.15 3.26 -2.26
C SER A 76 23.94 1.91 -2.97
N PRO A 77 24.99 1.32 -3.57
CA PRO A 77 24.85 0.04 -4.26
C PRO A 77 24.33 -1.10 -3.37
N SER A 78 24.68 -1.12 -2.08
CA SER A 78 24.17 -2.12 -1.14
C SER A 78 22.70 -1.88 -0.80
N GLU A 79 22.31 -0.64 -0.49
CA GLU A 79 20.91 -0.26 -0.23
C GLU A 79 20.03 -0.58 -1.46
N ALA A 80 20.52 -0.30 -2.67
CA ALA A 80 19.79 -0.60 -3.90
C ALA A 80 19.59 -2.11 -4.14
N ALA A 81 20.55 -2.95 -3.77
CA ALA A 81 20.41 -4.40 -3.88
C ALA A 81 19.37 -4.95 -2.89
N GLU A 82 19.38 -4.45 -1.65
CA GLU A 82 18.42 -4.81 -0.61
C GLU A 82 16.99 -4.37 -0.98
N VAL A 83 16.82 -3.10 -1.37
CA VAL A 83 15.55 -2.55 -1.86
C VAL A 83 15.00 -3.36 -3.02
N LYS A 84 15.85 -3.77 -3.98
CA LYS A 84 15.40 -4.56 -5.13
C LYS A 84 14.80 -5.91 -4.72
N GLU A 85 15.38 -6.57 -3.73
CA GLU A 85 14.81 -7.83 -3.22
C GLU A 85 13.50 -7.59 -2.48
N LEU A 86 13.40 -6.54 -1.65
CA LEU A 86 12.16 -6.16 -0.98
C LEU A 86 11.04 -5.79 -1.96
N GLU A 87 11.36 -5.06 -3.03
CA GLU A 87 10.41 -4.74 -4.10
C GLU A 87 9.90 -5.99 -4.81
N ARG A 88 10.78 -6.97 -5.08
CA ARG A 88 10.38 -8.27 -5.64
C ARG A 88 9.44 -9.01 -4.68
N GLU A 89 9.78 -9.08 -3.39
CA GLU A 89 8.94 -9.72 -2.36
C GLU A 89 7.57 -9.04 -2.22
N HIS A 90 7.54 -7.70 -2.20
CA HIS A 90 6.30 -6.94 -2.18
C HIS A 90 5.44 -7.17 -3.42
N ASN A 91 6.06 -7.24 -4.61
CA ASN A 91 5.36 -7.54 -5.85
C ASN A 91 4.77 -8.96 -5.84
N LEU A 92 5.57 -9.95 -5.42
CA LEU A 92 5.12 -11.33 -5.26
C LEU A 92 3.92 -11.41 -4.32
N LEU A 93 4.02 -10.81 -3.13
CA LEU A 93 2.94 -10.78 -2.15
C LEU A 93 1.69 -10.08 -2.71
N ALA A 94 1.84 -8.98 -3.45
CA ALA A 94 0.75 -8.29 -4.10
C ALA A 94 0.02 -9.21 -5.09
N CYS A 95 0.76 -9.94 -5.93
CA CYS A 95 0.17 -10.91 -6.86
C CYS A 95 -0.49 -12.09 -6.13
N GLN A 96 0.18 -12.66 -5.12
CA GLN A 96 -0.33 -13.75 -4.29
C GLN A 96 -1.55 -13.35 -3.46
N THR A 97 -1.81 -12.06 -3.25
CA THR A 97 -3.02 -11.58 -2.55
C THR A 97 -4.08 -11.00 -3.50
N GLY A 98 -3.81 -10.98 -4.80
CA GLY A 98 -4.75 -10.51 -5.82
C GLY A 98 -4.93 -8.99 -5.85
N ARG A 99 -3.90 -8.24 -5.44
CA ARG A 99 -3.89 -6.78 -5.58
C ARG A 99 -3.72 -6.41 -7.05
N THR A 100 -4.46 -5.40 -7.51
CA THR A 100 -4.47 -4.97 -8.92
C THR A 100 -3.17 -4.34 -9.40
N LEU A 101 -2.30 -3.91 -8.49
CA LEU A 101 -1.06 -3.19 -8.78
C LEU A 101 0.19 -4.10 -8.86
N CYS A 102 0.01 -5.42 -8.87
CA CYS A 102 1.15 -6.31 -9.03
C CYS A 102 1.59 -6.41 -10.50
N ASP A 103 2.90 -6.42 -10.75
CA ASP A 103 3.51 -6.57 -12.07
C ASP A 103 3.99 -8.02 -12.27
N ARG A 104 3.23 -8.78 -13.06
CA ARG A 104 3.58 -10.18 -13.36
C ARG A 104 4.84 -10.33 -14.20
N SER A 105 5.26 -9.29 -14.91
CA SER A 105 6.46 -9.34 -15.76
C SER A 105 7.75 -9.39 -14.95
N LEU A 106 7.68 -8.99 -13.68
CA LEU A 106 8.80 -9.01 -12.74
C LEU A 106 8.92 -10.33 -11.96
N LEU A 107 7.99 -11.26 -12.14
CA LEU A 107 8.02 -12.57 -11.47
C LEU A 107 9.00 -13.51 -12.18
N THR A 108 9.78 -14.24 -11.40
CA THR A 108 10.47 -15.43 -11.88
C THR A 108 9.47 -16.53 -12.26
N PRO A 109 9.87 -17.53 -13.05
CA PRO A 109 8.98 -18.65 -13.39
C PRO A 109 8.41 -19.39 -12.17
N ALA A 110 9.22 -19.56 -11.11
CA ALA A 110 8.78 -20.21 -9.88
C ALA A 110 7.72 -19.35 -9.14
N GLU A 111 7.98 -18.05 -9.00
CA GLU A 111 7.03 -17.12 -8.41
C GLU A 111 5.71 -17.04 -9.21
N ALA A 112 5.78 -17.09 -10.54
CA ALA A 112 4.60 -17.09 -11.39
C ALA A 112 3.74 -18.35 -11.16
N GLU A 113 4.36 -19.50 -10.92
CA GLU A 113 3.66 -20.73 -10.55
C GLU A 113 2.99 -20.60 -9.17
N GLU A 114 3.69 -20.07 -8.17
CA GLU A 114 3.12 -19.81 -6.84
C GLU A 114 1.92 -18.85 -6.90
N VAL A 115 2.03 -17.78 -7.68
CA VAL A 115 0.92 -16.84 -7.92
C VAL A 115 -0.24 -17.53 -8.60
N ALA A 116 -0.01 -18.38 -9.60
CA ALA A 116 -1.08 -19.12 -10.28
C ALA A 116 -1.82 -20.06 -9.32
N VAL A 117 -1.09 -20.73 -8.42
CA VAL A 117 -1.71 -21.56 -7.36
C VAL A 117 -2.56 -20.71 -6.42
N ALA A 118 -2.04 -19.56 -5.95
CA ALA A 118 -2.78 -18.66 -5.07
C ALA A 118 -4.04 -18.08 -5.75
N GLU A 119 -3.94 -17.74 -7.03
CA GLU A 119 -5.07 -17.26 -7.84
C GLU A 119 -6.15 -18.32 -7.99
N HIS A 120 -5.75 -19.56 -8.32
CA HIS A 120 -6.66 -20.69 -8.43
C HIS A 120 -7.41 -20.93 -7.12
N GLN A 121 -6.70 -20.92 -5.98
CA GLN A 121 -7.30 -21.08 -4.66
C GLN A 121 -8.30 -19.97 -4.33
N ARG A 122 -7.97 -18.71 -4.63
CA ARG A 122 -8.91 -17.58 -4.44
C ARG A 122 -10.14 -17.71 -5.34
N GLY A 123 -9.96 -18.09 -6.60
CA GLY A 123 -11.06 -18.32 -7.54
C GLY A 123 -12.00 -19.41 -7.06
N LEU A 124 -11.45 -20.55 -6.65
CA LEU A 124 -12.22 -21.64 -6.05
C LEU A 124 -12.95 -21.20 -4.78
N LEU A 125 -12.31 -20.41 -3.91
CA LEU A 125 -12.95 -19.87 -2.72
C LEU A 125 -14.10 -18.92 -3.07
N ALA A 126 -13.92 -18.05 -4.06
CA ALA A 126 -14.97 -17.14 -4.54
C ALA A 126 -16.20 -17.93 -5.03
N CYS A 127 -15.99 -19.00 -5.79
CA CYS A 127 -17.07 -19.90 -6.20
C CYS A 127 -17.69 -20.64 -5.01
N LYS A 128 -16.88 -21.07 -4.04
CA LYS A 128 -17.37 -21.67 -2.79
C LYS A 128 -18.19 -20.70 -1.95
N THR A 129 -17.98 -19.40 -2.01
CA THR A 129 -18.73 -18.44 -1.20
C THR A 129 -19.85 -17.75 -1.97
N ASN A 130 -20.12 -18.19 -3.21
CA ASN A 130 -21.05 -17.54 -4.13
C ASN A 130 -20.76 -16.04 -4.30
N SER A 131 -19.46 -15.70 -4.30
CA SER A 131 -18.99 -14.36 -4.57
C SER A 131 -19.21 -14.04 -6.05
N GLY A 132 -19.64 -12.81 -6.36
CA GLY A 132 -19.88 -12.34 -7.73
C GLY A 132 -18.64 -12.30 -8.64
N PHE A 133 -17.47 -12.66 -8.10
CA PHE A 133 -16.20 -12.78 -8.83
C PHE A 133 -15.85 -14.23 -9.20
N CYS A 134 -16.74 -15.20 -8.97
CA CYS A 134 -16.54 -16.58 -9.42
C CYS A 134 -16.45 -16.67 -10.95
N ASN A 135 -15.46 -17.39 -11.46
CA ASN A 135 -15.33 -17.73 -12.87
C ASN A 135 -15.08 -19.24 -13.01
N ASP A 136 -16.14 -19.99 -13.30
CA ASP A 136 -16.10 -21.46 -13.44
C ASP A 136 -15.15 -21.94 -14.54
N SER A 137 -14.84 -21.09 -15.53
CA SER A 137 -13.93 -21.45 -16.63
C SER A 137 -12.48 -21.62 -16.17
N LEU A 138 -12.15 -21.15 -14.97
CA LEU A 138 -10.82 -21.28 -14.37
C LEU A 138 -10.72 -22.49 -13.42
N LEU A 139 -11.82 -23.23 -13.22
CA LEU A 139 -11.85 -24.40 -12.36
C LEU A 139 -11.64 -25.69 -13.14
N ASN A 140 -11.08 -26.70 -12.49
CA ASN A 140 -11.01 -28.02 -13.09
C ASN A 140 -12.36 -28.76 -12.97
N PRO A 141 -12.62 -29.80 -13.78
CA PRO A 141 -13.90 -30.51 -13.79
C PRO A 141 -14.30 -31.12 -12.44
N SER A 142 -13.33 -31.51 -11.61
CA SER A 142 -13.59 -32.08 -10.28
C SER A 142 -14.06 -31.01 -9.29
N GLU A 143 -13.49 -29.81 -9.38
CA GLU A 143 -13.89 -28.65 -8.56
C GLU A 143 -15.29 -28.16 -8.88
N VAL A 144 -15.62 -28.02 -10.17
CA VAL A 144 -16.98 -27.66 -10.62
C VAL A 144 -17.99 -28.67 -10.09
N ARG A 145 -17.68 -29.97 -10.22
CA ARG A 145 -18.55 -31.04 -9.74
C ARG A 145 -18.77 -30.98 -8.23
N MET A 146 -17.72 -30.70 -7.45
CA MET A 146 -17.84 -30.51 -5.99
C MET A 146 -18.72 -29.32 -5.63
N LEU A 147 -18.65 -28.21 -6.38
CA LEU A 147 -19.49 -27.04 -6.16
C LEU A 147 -20.97 -27.34 -6.42
N CYS A 148 -21.29 -28.05 -7.51
CA CYS A 148 -22.66 -28.49 -7.84
C CYS A 148 -23.28 -29.38 -6.74
N TYR A 149 -22.56 -30.39 -6.28
CA TYR A 149 -23.06 -31.28 -5.21
C TYR A 149 -23.40 -30.54 -3.92
N ARG A 150 -22.62 -29.50 -3.58
CA ARG A 150 -22.88 -28.70 -2.40
C ARG A 150 -24.13 -27.84 -2.54
N ASP A 151 -24.41 -27.31 -3.72
CA ASP A 151 -25.63 -26.53 -3.97
C ASP A 151 -26.88 -27.44 -3.98
N GLU A 152 -26.77 -28.66 -4.53
CA GLU A 152 -27.83 -29.67 -4.46
C GLU A 152 -28.13 -30.09 -3.02
N THR A 153 -27.11 -30.32 -2.19
CA THR A 153 -27.30 -30.65 -0.77
C THR A 153 -27.86 -29.48 0.04
N ALA A 154 -27.44 -28.24 -0.24
CA ALA A 154 -28.01 -27.05 0.39
C ALA A 154 -29.49 -26.84 0.01
N THR A 155 -29.85 -27.02 -1.26
CA THR A 155 -31.23 -26.92 -1.73
C THR A 155 -32.12 -28.04 -1.21
N LEU A 156 -31.62 -29.28 -1.14
CA LEU A 156 -32.32 -30.39 -0.50
C LEU A 156 -32.52 -30.14 1.01
N GLY A 157 -31.51 -29.59 1.69
CA GLY A 157 -31.59 -29.21 3.10
C GLY A 157 -32.65 -28.12 3.36
N LEU A 158 -32.67 -27.05 2.55
CA LEU A 158 -33.68 -25.99 2.63
C LEU A 158 -35.09 -26.51 2.34
N ARG A 159 -35.25 -27.39 1.35
CA ARG A 159 -36.55 -28.05 1.06
C ARG A 159 -37.00 -28.90 2.25
N SER A 160 -36.11 -29.71 2.81
CA SER A 160 -36.39 -30.57 3.97
C SER A 160 -36.80 -29.74 5.20
N TRP A 161 -36.09 -28.65 5.48
CA TRP A 161 -36.45 -27.71 6.55
C TRP A 161 -37.77 -26.98 6.28
N GLY A 162 -38.05 -26.59 5.04
CA GLY A 162 -39.33 -26.00 4.64
C GLY A 162 -40.50 -26.97 4.84
N HIS A 163 -40.31 -28.26 4.50
CA HIS A 163 -41.29 -29.31 4.80
C HIS A 163 -41.48 -29.48 6.32
N PHE A 164 -40.40 -29.51 7.10
CA PHE A 164 -40.46 -29.60 8.56
C PHE A 164 -41.20 -28.41 9.21
N LEU A 165 -40.88 -27.18 8.82
CA LEU A 165 -41.57 -25.97 9.30
C LEU A 165 -43.05 -25.96 8.93
N ARG A 166 -43.39 -26.41 7.71
CA ARG A 166 -44.78 -26.49 7.27
C ARG A 166 -45.59 -27.49 8.08
N SER A 167 -44.98 -28.60 8.48
CA SER A 167 -45.59 -29.59 9.39
C SER A 167 -45.73 -29.10 10.83
N LEU A 168 -44.97 -28.09 11.25
CA LEU A 168 -45.11 -27.45 12.57
C LEU A 168 -46.17 -26.34 12.57
N LEU A 169 -46.38 -25.66 11.44
CA LEU A 169 -47.41 -24.62 11.29
C LEU A 169 -48.80 -25.20 11.01
N VAL A 170 -48.85 -26.36 10.33
CA VAL A 170 -50.05 -27.18 10.21
C VAL A 170 -50.02 -28.17 11.37
N GLY A 171 -50.26 -27.68 12.59
CA GLY A 171 -50.51 -28.55 13.73
C GLY A 171 -51.71 -29.48 13.48
N PRO A 172 -51.87 -30.55 14.27
CA PRO A 172 -53.00 -31.47 14.14
C PRO A 172 -54.36 -30.78 14.26
#